data_AF-A0A2S4LRZ0-F1
#
_entry.id   AF-A0A2S4LRZ0-F1
#
_cell.length_a   1.000
_cell.length_b   1.000
_cell.length_c   1.000
_cell.angle_alpha   90.00
_cell.angle_beta   90.00
_cell.angle_gamma   90.00
#
_symmetry.space_group_name_H-M   'P 1'
#
loop_
_entity.id
_entity.type
_entity.pdbx_description
1 polymer ?
#
loop_
_entity_poly.entity_id
_entity_poly.type
_entity_poly.pdbx_seq_one_letter_code
_entity_poly.pdbx_strand_id
1 'polypeptide(L)'
;MSAFLLRRFGQAVLLLFIVSMIGFAILHLAPGGPMSQFAAGGEMSQQDLDRIAEQLGLNRALPIQYAEWLWRMLRGDWGLSYR
;
A
#
# COMPACT_ATOMS: atom_id res chain seq x y z
N MET A 1 6.87 -34.37 -8.13
CA MET A 1 6.59 -33.09 -8.83
C MET A 1 5.80 -32.11 -7.97
N SER A 2 4.74 -32.53 -7.27
CA SER A 2 3.94 -31.68 -6.35
C SER A 2 4.76 -30.96 -5.27
N ALA A 3 5.67 -31.65 -4.58
CA ALA A 3 6.53 -31.03 -3.57
C ALA A 3 7.46 -29.94 -4.14
N PHE A 4 7.94 -30.14 -5.37
CA PHE A 4 8.76 -29.14 -6.07
C PHE A 4 7.92 -27.91 -6.45
N LEU A 5 6.69 -28.12 -6.95
CA LEU A 5 5.76 -27.03 -7.27
C LEU A 5 5.37 -26.23 -6.02
N LEU A 6 5.08 -26.90 -4.90
CA LEU A 6 4.76 -26.24 -3.63
C LEU A 6 5.94 -25.39 -3.14
N ARG A 7 7.16 -25.93 -3.20
CA ARG A 7 8.37 -25.20 -2.79
C ARG A 7 8.59 -23.96 -3.66
N ARG A 8 8.43 -24.10 -4.98
CA ARG A 8 8.60 -23.00 -5.93
C ARG A 8 7.51 -21.93 -5.76
N PHE A 9 6.27 -22.34 -5.49
CA PHE A 9 5.17 -21.43 -5.19
C PHE A 9 5.42 -20.65 -3.90
N GLY A 10 5.83 -21.34 -2.82
CA GLY A 10 6.18 -20.67 -1.56
C GLY A 10 7.32 -19.66 -1.71
N GLN A 11 8.35 -20.00 -2.49
CA GLN A 11 9.44 -19.07 -2.82
C GLN A 11 8.95 -17.85 -3.61
N ALA A 12 8.06 -18.04 -4.58
CA ALA A 12 7.47 -16.94 -5.35
C ALA A 12 6.61 -16.03 -4.47
N VAL A 13 5.76 -16.59 -3.61
CA VAL A 13 4.94 -15.82 -2.66
C VAL A 13 5.81 -15.02 -1.70
N LEU A 14 6.87 -15.63 -1.15
CA LEU A 14 7.79 -14.94 -0.26
C LEU A 14 8.53 -13.79 -0.98
N LEU A 15 8.99 -14.03 -2.21
CA LEU A 15 9.64 -12.99 -3.02
C LEU A 15 8.68 -11.82 -3.29
N LEU A 16 7.47 -12.11 -3.74
CA LEU A 16 6.44 -11.08 -3.98
C LEU A 16 6.11 -10.31 -2.71
N PHE A 17 6.00 -11.00 -1.58
CA PHE A 17 5.77 -10.38 -0.28
C PHE A 17 6.89 -9.39 0.08
N ILE A 18 8.15 -9.81 -0.04
CA ILE A 18 9.32 -8.95 0.24
C ILE A 18 9.34 -7.74 -0.68
N VAL A 19 9.16 -7.95 -2.00
CA VAL A 19 9.14 -6.86 -2.99
C VAL A 19 8.01 -5.88 -2.69
N SER A 20 6.82 -6.38 -2.30
CA SER A 20 5.68 -5.54 -1.95
C SER A 20 5.92 -4.73 -0.67
N MET A 21 6.55 -5.32 0.36
CA MET A 21 6.96 -4.58 1.57
C MET A 21 7.96 -3.48 1.23
N ILE A 22 8.95 -3.74 0.37
CA ILE A 22 9.94 -2.74 -0.04
C ILE A 22 9.25 -1.60 -0.79
N GLY A 23 8.37 -1.91 -1.74
CA GLY A 23 7.61 -0.89 -2.47
C GLY A 23 6.73 -0.04 -1.55
N PHE A 24 6.05 -0.69 -0.60
CA PHE A 24 5.24 0.00 0.42
C PHE A 24 6.10 0.92 1.30
N ALA A 25 7.27 0.46 1.74
CA ALA A 25 8.19 1.26 2.55
C ALA A 25 8.75 2.45 1.77
N ILE A 26 9.14 2.27 0.51
CA ILE A 26 9.62 3.35 -0.35
C ILE A 26 8.55 4.43 -0.50
N LEU A 27 7.29 4.05 -0.72
CA LEU A 27 6.18 4.99 -0.84
C LEU A 27 5.94 5.79 0.46
N HIS A 28 6.12 5.15 1.62
CA HIS A 28 6.00 5.82 2.92
C HIS A 28 7.19 6.71 3.27
N LEU A 29 8.38 6.37 2.77
CA LEU A 29 9.60 7.15 2.96
C LEU A 29 9.75 8.28 1.94
N ALA A 30 8.95 8.29 0.88
CA ALA A 30 8.95 9.35 -0.11
C ALA A 30 8.61 10.70 0.55
N PRO A 31 9.22 11.82 0.10
CA PRO A 31 8.90 13.14 0.61
C PRO A 31 7.42 13.48 0.34
N GLY A 32 6.66 13.75 1.41
CA GLY A 32 5.19 13.91 1.37
C GLY A 32 4.39 12.62 1.62
N GLY A 33 5.07 11.48 1.77
CA GLY A 33 4.47 10.19 2.11
C GLY A 33 3.46 9.67 1.07
N PRO A 34 2.56 8.75 1.45
CA PRO A 34 1.47 8.27 0.58
C PRO A 34 0.50 9.40 0.16
N MET A 35 0.55 10.55 0.84
CA MET A 35 -0.27 11.72 0.55
C MET A 35 0.35 12.67 -0.47
N SER A 36 1.60 12.45 -0.88
CA SER A 36 2.32 13.29 -1.84
C SER A 36 1.58 13.46 -3.17
N GLN A 37 0.89 12.41 -3.63
CA GLN A 37 0.05 12.46 -4.83
C GLN A 37 -1.16 13.39 -4.71
N PHE A 38 -1.71 13.58 -3.50
CA PHE A 38 -2.84 14.48 -3.26
C PHE A 38 -2.36 15.92 -3.02
N ALA A 39 -1.19 16.08 -2.41
CA ALA A 39 -0.58 17.39 -2.19
C ALA A 39 -0.14 18.09 -3.49
N ALA A 40 0.20 17.31 -4.53
CA ALA A 40 0.62 17.82 -5.83
C ALA A 40 -0.52 18.46 -6.66
N GLY A 41 -1.79 18.19 -6.33
CA GLY A 41 -2.95 18.63 -7.10
C GLY A 41 -3.34 20.10 -6.94
N GLY A 42 -2.78 20.81 -5.96
CA GLY A 42 -3.16 22.20 -5.65
C GLY A 42 -4.56 22.32 -5.03
N GLU A 43 -4.67 23.11 -3.97
CA GLU A 43 -5.94 23.51 -3.31
C GLU A 43 -6.69 22.47 -2.45
N MET A 44 -6.03 21.47 -1.85
CA MET A 44 -6.67 20.73 -0.75
C MET A 44 -6.45 21.45 0.58
N SER A 45 -7.54 21.83 1.26
CA SER A 45 -7.52 22.30 2.64
C SER A 45 -6.89 21.23 3.55
N GLN A 46 -6.20 21.65 4.61
CA GLN A 46 -5.65 20.74 5.62
C GLN A 46 -6.73 19.79 6.18
N GLN A 47 -7.97 20.27 6.30
CA GLN A 47 -9.11 19.46 6.74
C GLN A 47 -9.49 18.36 5.74
N ASP A 48 -9.32 18.60 4.45
CA ASP A 48 -9.62 17.59 3.43
C ASP A 48 -8.49 16.55 3.34
N LEU A 49 -7.24 16.97 3.56
CA LEU A 49 -6.11 16.05 3.68
C LEU A 49 -6.28 15.11 4.88
N ASP A 50 -6.72 15.63 6.03
CA ASP A 50 -6.93 14.81 7.24
C ASP A 50 -8.08 13.82 7.05
N ARG A 51 -9.19 14.24 6.40
CA ARG A 51 -10.29 13.33 6.04
C ARG A 51 -9.83 12.23 5.10
N ILE A 52 -9.04 12.57 4.07
CA ILE A 52 -8.51 11.57 3.13
C ILE A 52 -7.55 10.62 3.85
N ALA A 53 -6.68 11.14 4.73
CA ALA A 53 -5.79 10.30 5.52
C ALA A 53 -6.57 9.30 6.39
N GLU A 54 -7.68 9.73 6.98
CA GLU A 54 -8.57 8.87 7.75
C GLU A 54 -9.28 7.83 6.88
N GLN A 55 -9.82 8.24 5.72
CA GLN A 55 -10.47 7.33 4.76
C GLN A 55 -9.51 6.29 4.17
N LEU A 56 -8.25 6.67 3.93
CA LEU A 56 -7.19 5.79 3.46
C LEU A 56 -6.56 4.97 4.60
N GLY A 57 -6.94 5.21 5.85
CA GLY A 57 -6.41 4.50 7.02
C GLY A 57 -4.96 4.86 7.36
N LEU A 58 -4.44 5.97 6.84
CA LEU A 58 -3.06 6.44 7.06
C LEU A 58 -2.78 6.83 8.52
N ASN A 59 -3.82 7.02 9.31
CA ASN A 59 -3.75 7.29 10.76
C ASN A 59 -3.47 6.02 11.59
N ARG A 60 -3.48 4.83 10.98
CA ARG A 60 -3.28 3.55 11.67
C ARG A 60 -1.78 3.21 11.79
N ALA A 61 -1.43 2.25 12.64
CA ALA A 61 -0.04 1.77 12.70
C ALA A 61 0.40 1.17 11.35
N LEU A 62 1.65 1.42 10.94
CA LEU A 62 2.18 0.96 9.63
C LEU A 62 1.94 -0.53 9.32
N PRO A 63 2.10 -1.47 10.27
CA PRO A 63 1.81 -2.89 10.00
C PRO A 63 0.34 -3.14 9.64
N ILE A 64 -0.58 -2.38 10.25
CA ILE A 64 -2.02 -2.48 9.97
C ILE A 64 -2.32 -1.92 8.58
N GLN A 65 -1.72 -0.78 8.23
CA GLN A 65 -1.87 -0.18 6.90
C GLN A 65 -1.41 -1.14 5.79
N TYR A 66 -0.25 -1.78 5.97
CA TYR A 66 0.27 -2.76 5.02
C TYR A 66 -0.66 -3.99 4.92
N ALA A 67 -1.13 -4.52 6.05
CA ALA A 67 -2.02 -5.68 6.05
C ALA A 67 -3.36 -5.38 5.37
N GLU A 68 -3.98 -4.22 5.64
CA GLU A 68 -5.22 -3.78 5.00
C GLU A 68 -5.02 -3.55 3.50
N TRP A 69 -3.93 -2.89 3.09
CA TRP A 69 -3.59 -2.68 1.69
C TRP A 69 -3.39 -4.01 0.95
N LEU A 70 -2.58 -4.92 1.51
CA LEU A 70 -2.30 -6.23 0.91
C LEU A 70 -3.58 -7.04 0.77
N TRP A 71 -4.45 -7.02 1.79
CA TRP A 71 -5.73 -7.72 1.77
C TRP A 71 -6.68 -7.22 0.68
N ARG A 72 -6.78 -5.88 0.51
CA ARG A 72 -7.58 -5.27 -0.55
C ARG A 72 -7.04 -5.64 -1.93
N MET A 73 -5.71 -5.57 -2.12
CA MET A 73 -5.06 -5.92 -3.39
C MET A 73 -5.28 -7.39 -3.75
N LEU A 74 -5.16 -8.31 -2.80
CA LEU A 74 -5.46 -9.74 -3.00
C LEU A 74 -6.93 -10.02 -3.33
N ARG A 75 -7.86 -9.14 -2.92
CA ARG A 75 -9.28 -9.20 -3.28
C ARG A 75 -9.61 -8.52 -4.62
N GLY A 76 -8.61 -7.95 -5.29
CA GLY A 76 -8.78 -7.22 -6.54
C GLY A 76 -9.27 -5.77 -6.35
N ASP A 77 -9.21 -5.23 -5.13
CA ASP A 77 -9.40 -3.80 -4.86
C ASP A 77 -8.01 -3.13 -4.82
N TRP A 78 -7.68 -2.46 -5.93
CA TRP A 78 -6.38 -1.79 -6.12
C TRP A 78 -6.40 -0.34 -5.62
N GLY A 79 -7.50 0.11 -5.02
CA GLY A 79 -7.72 1.49 -4.64
C GLY A 79 -8.24 2.37 -5.79
N LEU A 80 -8.34 3.66 -5.50
CA LEU A 80 -8.85 4.68 -6.44
C LEU A 80 -7.67 5.34 -7.16
N SER A 81 -7.75 5.44 -8.48
CA SER A 81 -6.83 6.24 -9.29
C SER A 81 -7.31 7.68 -9.29
N TYR A 82 -6.56 8.58 -8.66
CA TYR A 82 -6.80 10.01 -8.75
C TYR A 82 -6.08 10.55 -10.00
N ARG A 83 -6.80 11.25 -10.87
CA ARG A 83 -6.29 11.89 -12.10
C ARG A 83 -6.59 13.37 -12.06
#